data_AF-A0A3D0NLG8-F1
#
_entry.id   AF-A0A3D0NLG8-F1
#
_cell.length_a   1.000
_cell.length_b   1.000
_cell.length_c   1.000
_cell.angle_alpha   90.00
_cell.angle_beta   90.00
_cell.angle_gamma   90.00
#
_symmetry.space_group_name_H-M   'P 1'
#
loop_
_entity.id
_entity.type
_entity.pdbx_description
1 polymer ?
#
loop_
_entity_poly.entity_id
_entity_poly.type
_entity_poly.pdbx_seq_one_letter_code
_entity_poly.pdbx_strand_id
1 'polypeptide(L)'
;PSRIGAKLFGFPRPIAHGMFSAATVLANIEGQLPDAVSYTVKFGKPIFLPAVLGLYTDRVEHGWDITLSDLTKGYPHLTGSVRALP
;
A
#
# COMPACT_ATOMS: atom_id res chain seq x y z
N PRO A 1 0.41 -16.35 4.83
CA PRO A 1 -0.11 -16.14 6.21
C PRO A 1 -1.13 -17.25 6.56
N SER A 2 -1.23 -17.66 7.84
CA SER A 2 -2.05 -18.82 8.26
C SER A 2 -3.49 -18.43 8.65
N ARG A 3 -4.45 -19.33 8.39
CA ARG A 3 -5.88 -19.12 8.71
C ARG A 3 -6.16 -19.19 10.22
N ILE A 4 -5.44 -20.06 10.94
CA ILE A 4 -5.58 -20.22 12.39
C ILE A 4 -5.10 -18.96 13.12
N GLY A 5 -3.92 -18.45 12.74
CA GLY A 5 -3.38 -17.21 13.30
C GLY A 5 -4.32 -16.03 13.08
N ALA A 6 -4.86 -15.88 11.85
CA ALA A 6 -5.81 -14.81 11.54
C ALA A 6 -7.03 -14.80 12.49
N LYS A 7 -7.64 -15.97 12.73
CA LYS A 7 -8.79 -16.08 13.65
C LYS A 7 -8.42 -15.75 15.09
N LEU A 8 -7.25 -16.19 15.57
CA LEU A 8 -6.78 -15.89 16.92
C LEU A 8 -6.62 -14.38 17.17
N PHE A 9 -6.28 -13.62 16.12
CA PHE A 9 -6.16 -12.16 16.18
C PHE A 9 -7.40 -11.41 15.68
N GLY A 10 -8.58 -12.06 15.65
CA GLY A 10 -9.85 -11.41 15.35
C GLY A 10 -10.12 -11.14 13.85
N PHE A 11 -9.30 -11.69 12.94
CA PHE A 11 -9.49 -11.54 11.51
C PHE A 11 -10.25 -12.74 10.92
N PRO A 12 -11.29 -12.53 10.10
CA PRO A 12 -12.05 -13.63 9.50
C PRO A 12 -11.23 -14.46 8.50
N ARG A 13 -10.16 -13.88 7.94
CA ARG A 13 -9.25 -14.49 6.96
C ARG A 13 -7.83 -13.92 7.10
N PRO A 14 -6.80 -14.61 6.56
CA PRO A 14 -5.45 -14.07 6.50
C PRO A 14 -5.40 -12.70 5.81
N ILE A 15 -4.59 -11.82 6.38
CA ILE A 15 -4.35 -10.48 5.84
C ILE A 15 -2.98 -10.40 5.17
N ALA A 16 -2.83 -9.54 4.17
CA ALA A 16 -1.53 -9.20 3.62
C ALA A 16 -0.70 -8.43 4.65
N HIS A 17 0.63 -8.58 4.61
CA HIS A 17 1.52 -7.76 5.43
C HIS A 17 1.58 -6.34 4.87
N GLY A 18 1.37 -5.33 5.70
CA GLY A 18 1.35 -3.92 5.27
C GLY A 18 2.64 -3.52 4.54
N MET A 19 3.80 -3.88 5.08
CA MET A 19 5.09 -3.57 4.46
C MET A 19 5.31 -4.26 3.11
N PHE A 20 4.76 -5.46 2.91
CA PHE A 20 4.79 -6.11 1.61
C PHE A 20 3.98 -5.28 0.59
N SER A 21 2.77 -4.86 0.95
CA SER A 21 1.95 -3.99 0.09
C SER A 21 2.64 -2.65 -0.21
N ALA A 22 3.27 -2.02 0.79
CA ALA A 22 4.03 -0.78 0.59
C ALA A 22 5.18 -0.95 -0.41
N ALA A 23 5.97 -2.03 -0.28
CA ALA A 23 7.07 -2.32 -1.19
C ALA A 23 6.60 -2.62 -2.63
N THR A 24 5.54 -3.43 -2.79
CA THR A 24 4.97 -3.73 -4.12
C THR A 24 4.48 -2.48 -4.84
N VAL A 25 3.92 -1.53 -4.09
CA VAL A 25 3.46 -0.26 -4.65
C VAL A 25 4.64 0.61 -5.10
N LEU A 26 5.70 0.68 -4.30
CA LEU A 26 6.91 1.43 -4.64
C LEU A 26 7.60 0.90 -5.91
N ALA A 27 7.60 -0.42 -6.13
CA ALA A 27 8.19 -1.05 -7.30
C ALA A 27 7.63 -0.55 -8.65
N ASN A 28 6.42 0.05 -8.66
CA ASN A 28 5.85 0.62 -9.88
C ASN A 28 6.43 2.00 -10.24
N ILE A 29 6.97 2.74 -9.27
CA ILE A 29 7.46 4.11 -9.44
C ILE A 29 8.97 4.25 -9.19
N GLU A 30 9.64 3.19 -8.72
CA GLU A 30 11.05 3.21 -8.31
C GLU A 30 12.01 3.73 -9.39
N GLY A 31 11.74 3.45 -10.67
CA GLY A 31 12.56 3.93 -11.80
C GLY A 31 12.52 5.44 -12.04
N GLN A 32 11.66 6.19 -11.33
CA GLN A 32 11.53 7.64 -11.43
C GLN A 32 11.84 8.37 -10.11
N LEU A 33 12.35 7.64 -9.11
CA LEU A 33 12.71 8.21 -7.82
C LEU A 33 14.14 8.74 -7.85
N PRO A 34 14.40 9.90 -7.23
CA PRO A 34 15.77 10.38 -7.00
C PRO A 34 16.47 9.52 -5.93
N ASP A 35 17.78 9.72 -5.79
CA ASP A 35 18.63 8.95 -4.85
C ASP A 35 18.20 9.08 -3.38
N ALA A 36 17.59 10.20 -3.01
CA ALA A 36 17.13 10.49 -1.65
C ALA A 36 15.64 10.84 -1.63
N VAL A 37 14.84 10.03 -0.94
CA VAL A 37 13.40 10.23 -0.78
C VAL A 37 12.92 9.95 0.64
N SER A 38 11.86 10.64 1.04
CA SER A 38 11.01 10.26 2.16
C SER A 38 9.80 9.50 1.62
N TYR A 39 9.54 8.32 2.20
CA TYR A 39 8.35 7.52 1.89
C TYR A 39 7.49 7.36 3.14
N THR A 40 6.31 7.99 3.14
CA THR A 40 5.34 7.90 4.24
C THR A 40 4.16 7.05 3.81
N VAL A 41 3.75 6.12 4.68
CA VAL A 41 2.65 5.18 4.41
C VAL A 41 1.67 5.17 5.57
N LYS A 42 0.38 5.24 5.26
CA LYS A 42 -0.72 5.06 6.20
C LYS A 42 -1.56 3.87 5.79
N PHE A 43 -1.61 2.86 6.67
CA PHE A 43 -2.46 1.69 6.47
C PHE A 43 -3.90 2.00 6.93
N GLY A 44 -4.84 1.75 6.03
CA GLY A 44 -6.27 1.86 6.27
C GLY A 44 -6.87 0.52 6.66
N LYS A 45 -7.86 0.06 5.88
CA LYS A 45 -8.49 -1.24 6.14
C LYS A 45 -7.55 -2.40 5.84
N PRO A 46 -7.62 -3.52 6.58
CA PRO A 46 -6.83 -4.71 6.29
C PRO A 46 -7.15 -5.28 4.90
N ILE A 47 -6.12 -5.75 4.19
CA ILE A 47 -6.26 -6.44 2.89
C ILE A 47 -6.44 -7.93 3.17
N PHE A 48 -7.64 -8.47 2.95
CA PHE A 48 -7.91 -9.91 3.12
C PHE A 48 -7.55 -10.70 1.87
N LEU A 49 -6.86 -11.83 2.03
CA LEU A 49 -6.40 -12.65 0.91
C LEU A 49 -7.44 -13.73 0.49
N PRO A 50 -7.49 -14.09 -0.81
CA PRO A 50 -6.87 -13.39 -1.96
C PRO A 50 -7.58 -12.04 -2.24
N ALA A 51 -6.84 -11.07 -2.79
CA ALA A 51 -7.36 -9.74 -3.15
C ALA A 51 -6.79 -9.26 -4.48
N VAL A 52 -7.60 -8.52 -5.24
CA VAL A 52 -7.19 -7.74 -6.41
C VAL A 52 -7.48 -6.28 -6.07
N LEU A 53 -6.47 -5.43 -6.14
CA LEU A 53 -6.52 -4.04 -5.68
C LEU A 53 -6.15 -3.09 -6.82
N GLY A 54 -6.75 -1.91 -6.82
CA GLY A 54 -6.39 -0.82 -7.71
C GLY A 54 -5.27 0.00 -7.09
N LEU A 55 -4.20 0.23 -7.86
CA LEU A 55 -3.13 1.15 -7.50
C LEU A 55 -3.30 2.43 -8.32
N TYR A 56 -3.36 3.56 -7.62
CA TYR A 56 -3.41 4.90 -8.17
C TYR A 56 -2.14 5.65 -7.74
N THR A 57 -1.45 6.23 -8.70
CA THR A 57 -0.22 7.01 -8.48
C THR A 57 -0.34 8.35 -9.19
N ASP A 58 -0.41 9.41 -8.41
CA ASP A 58 -0.54 10.78 -8.90
C ASP A 58 0.81 11.50 -8.79
N ARG A 59 1.31 12.02 -9.91
CA ARG A 59 2.56 12.79 -9.93
C ARG A 59 2.30 14.18 -9.36
N VAL A 60 3.13 14.60 -8.42
CA VAL A 60 3.15 15.95 -7.85
C VAL A 60 4.53 16.58 -8.04
N GLU A 61 4.66 17.89 -7.82
CA GLU A 61 5.87 18.68 -8.12
C GLU A 61 7.16 18.06 -7.57
N HIS A 62 7.12 17.50 -6.37
CA HIS A 62 8.28 16.90 -5.69
C HIS A 62 8.11 15.42 -5.35
N GLY A 63 7.30 14.67 -6.11
CA GLY A 63 7.19 13.22 -5.94
C GLY A 63 5.84 12.64 -6.35
N TRP A 64 5.29 11.78 -5.51
CA TRP A 64 4.11 10.97 -5.83
C TRP A 64 3.16 10.85 -4.66
N ASP A 65 1.86 10.99 -4.94
CA ASP A 65 0.80 10.52 -4.05
C ASP A 65 0.28 9.17 -4.51
N ILE A 66 -0.01 8.31 -3.55
CA ILE A 66 -0.21 6.89 -3.76
C ILE A 66 -1.46 6.47 -3.02
N THR A 67 -2.35 5.77 -3.71
CA THR A 67 -3.53 5.13 -3.10
C THR A 67 -3.67 3.70 -3.62
N LEU A 68 -3.78 2.76 -2.69
CA LEU A 68 -4.15 1.37 -2.96
C LEU A 68 -5.54 1.13 -2.39
N SER A 69 -6.51 0.79 -3.23
CA SER A 69 -7.92 0.63 -2.84
C SER A 69 -8.56 -0.64 -3.40
N ASP A 70 -9.66 -1.05 -2.77
CA ASP A 70 -10.51 -2.13 -3.27
C ASP A 70 -11.27 -1.63 -4.51
N LEU A 71 -11.09 -2.27 -5.67
CA LEU A 71 -11.72 -1.85 -6.93
C LEU A 71 -13.25 -1.92 -6.89
N THR A 72 -13.81 -2.82 -6.08
CA THR A 72 -15.26 -3.02 -5.99
C THR A 72 -15.88 -2.15 -4.91
N LYS A 73 -15.20 -2.00 -3.76
CA LYS A 73 -15.74 -1.31 -2.58
C LYS A 73 -15.25 0.13 -2.43
N GLY A 74 -14.23 0.54 -3.18
CA GLY A 74 -13.74 1.91 -3.28
C GLY A 74 -12.99 2.47 -2.07
N TYR A 75 -12.92 1.76 -0.94
CA TYR A 75 -12.20 2.26 0.23
C TYR A 75 -10.69 2.02 0.12
N PRO A 76 -9.85 2.93 0.65
CA PRO A 76 -8.41 2.76 0.65
C PRO A 76 -7.94 1.75 1.70
N HIS A 77 -7.02 0.88 1.27
CA HIS A 77 -6.24 -0.01 2.13
C HIS A 77 -4.91 0.61 2.54
N LEU A 78 -4.35 1.43 1.67
CA LEU A 78 -3.09 2.13 1.89
C LEU A 78 -3.16 3.47 1.18
N THR A 79 -2.76 4.52 1.87
CA THR A 79 -2.38 5.80 1.24
C THR A 79 -0.92 6.06 1.57
N GLY A 80 -0.22 6.72 0.66
CA GLY A 80 1.19 7.06 0.88
C GLY A 80 1.63 8.25 0.05
N SER A 81 2.77 8.78 0.44
CA SER A 81 3.43 9.87 -0.26
C SER A 81 4.92 9.57 -0.35
N VAL A 82 5.46 9.72 -1.56
CA VAL A 82 6.90 9.74 -1.79
C VAL A 82 7.28 11.18 -2.12
N ARG A 83 8.31 11.70 -1.45
CA ARG A 83 8.81 13.06 -1.64
C ARG A 83 10.31 13.04 -1.78
N ALA A 84 10.85 13.79 -2.74
CA ALA A 84 12.29 14.03 -2.83
C ALA A 84 12.78 14.75 -1.58
N LEU A 85 13.96 14.37 -1.09
CA LEU A 85 14.64 15.12 -0.04
C LEU A 85 15.48 16.25 -0.66
N PRO A 86 15.68 17.37 0.06
CA PRO A 86 16.57 18.45 -0.36
C PRO A 86 18.03 18.01 -0.50
#